data_AF-A0A7V1MY55-F1
#
_entry.id   AF-A0A7V1MY55-F1
#
_cell.length_a   1.000
_cell.length_b   1.000
_cell.length_c   1.000
_cell.angle_alpha   90.00
_cell.angle_beta   90.00
_cell.angle_gamma   90.00
#
_symmetry.space_group_name_H-M   'P 1'
#
loop_
_entity.id
_entity.type
_entity.pdbx_description
1 polymer ?
#
loop_
_entity_poly.entity_id
_entity_poly.type
_entity_poly.pdbx_seq_one_letter_code
_entity_poly.pdbx_strand_id
1 'polypeptide(L)'
;MNMKKIGCLLFTLAVVLFFGSVPVRAGSLGEKDKTIAEATQQYAALLREIVSEDGRVRYDLLDVPRRAKTVYEVLSVYAQADLPQGRNERLAFWCNAFNLNALLLAKMESQEEGFRGRLARPGFYEQSKIIVAGEKTTLKELKDKRIRSARDARLHAALVGGGMTCPPLRAEPYYADRLDEQLDDQCRRWVNNVNYFRIVNGGIGVSPLLKYYADDFAGEPYHGAAGFLRTFINADSDAGKYVLQTSAPVIYFLPGDSSLNQARLTADGMNVNTLTPGEKKQGFRLLFDGTDPGKHWRGFRRDAFPEKGWVVNDDSLHVLVGGGGGDIITVDQFTNFELRLEWRVAPGANSGIMYRVAETQNATWMTGPEYQVLDDAGYEVSPTDPHSAAALYDLYPPADNKWTVPVGEYNRARIIVNHGKVQHWLNGRLVVECDMNSAEWKERVAASKFNVYKDFGKHETGHIALQDHGNNVWYRNIRIRELPDN
;
A
#
# COMPACT_ATOMS: atom_id res chain seq x y z
N MET A 1 41.51 -10.97 -20.53
CA MET A 1 41.01 -11.74 -21.68
C MET A 1 39.50 -11.61 -21.71
N ASN A 2 38.98 -10.96 -22.74
CA ASN A 2 37.59 -10.56 -22.93
C ASN A 2 36.76 -11.75 -23.41
N MET A 3 35.59 -12.01 -22.83
CA MET A 3 34.55 -12.84 -23.44
C MET A 3 33.22 -12.09 -23.46
N LYS A 4 33.15 -11.12 -24.39
CA LYS A 4 31.89 -10.65 -24.98
C LYS A 4 31.73 -11.33 -26.34
N LYS A 5 30.50 -11.78 -26.63
CA LYS A 5 29.93 -12.22 -27.92
C LYS A 5 30.15 -13.67 -28.36
N ILE A 6 29.20 -14.52 -27.99
CA ILE A 6 28.52 -15.53 -28.82
C ILE A 6 27.09 -15.53 -28.24
N GLY A 7 25.97 -15.36 -28.92
CA GLY A 7 25.54 -15.69 -30.26
C GLY A 7 24.05 -16.03 -30.09
N CYS A 8 23.21 -15.54 -31.00
CA CYS A 8 21.78 -15.81 -31.05
C CYS A 8 21.50 -17.31 -30.87
N LEU A 9 20.85 -17.72 -29.78
CA LEU A 9 20.30 -19.07 -29.64
C LEU A 9 18.93 -18.98 -28.98
N LEU A 10 17.92 -19.46 -29.71
CA LEU A 10 16.59 -19.78 -29.21
C LEU A 10 16.72 -20.60 -27.92
N PHE A 11 16.52 -19.97 -26.76
CA PHE A 11 16.26 -20.71 -25.53
C PHE A 11 14.75 -20.84 -25.37
N THR A 12 14.26 -22.01 -25.76
CA THR A 12 12.96 -22.55 -25.42
C THR A 12 12.77 -22.42 -23.91
N LEU A 13 11.99 -21.43 -23.46
CA LEU A 13 11.64 -21.28 -22.06
C LEU A 13 10.81 -22.50 -21.67
N ALA A 14 11.44 -23.46 -21.02
CA ALA A 14 10.75 -24.50 -20.31
C ALA A 14 10.85 -24.06 -18.84
N VAL A 15 9.72 -23.74 -18.19
CA VAL A 15 9.60 -24.09 -16.77
C VAL A 15 9.49 -25.61 -16.72
N VAL A 16 10.55 -26.28 -17.15
CA VAL A 16 10.85 -27.64 -16.74
C VAL A 16 11.44 -27.42 -15.36
N LEU A 17 10.72 -27.87 -14.34
CA LEU A 17 11.28 -28.19 -13.04
C LEU A 17 12.65 -28.81 -13.29
N PHE A 18 13.73 -28.07 -13.00
CA PHE A 18 15.09 -28.57 -13.15
C PHE A 18 15.28 -29.65 -12.08
N PHE A 19 14.92 -30.89 -12.41
CA PHE A 19 15.61 -32.06 -11.90
C PHE A 19 17.00 -32.07 -12.54
N GLY A 20 17.96 -31.38 -11.94
CA GLY A 20 19.32 -31.39 -12.46
C GLY A 20 20.31 -30.67 -11.55
N SER A 21 21.22 -31.46 -10.97
CA SER A 21 22.45 -31.09 -10.23
C SER A 21 22.39 -30.74 -8.74
N VAL A 22 21.32 -31.13 -8.04
CA VAL A 22 21.46 -31.59 -6.65
C VAL A 22 21.05 -33.06 -6.65
N PRO A 23 21.84 -33.99 -6.10
CA PRO A 23 21.39 -35.37 -5.91
C PRO A 23 20.30 -35.35 -4.84
N VAL A 24 19.09 -35.02 -5.26
CA VAL A 24 17.88 -35.33 -4.52
C VAL A 24 17.77 -36.85 -4.58
N ARG A 25 18.08 -37.50 -3.45
CA ARG A 25 17.74 -38.91 -3.22
C ARG A 25 16.30 -39.12 -3.71
N ALA A 26 16.05 -40.24 -4.38
CA ALA A 26 14.78 -40.61 -4.99
C ALA A 26 13.61 -40.84 -3.99
N GLY A 27 13.53 -40.03 -2.93
CA GLY A 27 12.49 -40.02 -1.91
C GLY A 27 12.18 -38.63 -1.35
N SER A 28 12.46 -37.52 -2.06
CA SER A 28 12.10 -36.17 -1.57
C SER A 28 11.34 -35.28 -2.57
N LEU A 29 10.64 -35.88 -3.52
CA LEU A 29 9.50 -35.21 -4.14
C LEU A 29 8.31 -35.44 -3.22
N GLY A 30 7.61 -34.37 -2.86
CA GLY A 30 6.50 -34.40 -1.91
C GLY A 30 5.51 -35.53 -2.18
N GLU A 31 4.96 -36.06 -1.09
CA GLU A 31 3.98 -37.16 -1.06
C GLU A 31 3.03 -37.11 -2.26
N LYS A 32 3.00 -38.20 -3.03
CA LYS A 32 2.12 -38.37 -4.22
C LYS A 32 0.62 -38.35 -3.88
N ASP A 33 0.26 -38.20 -2.61
CA ASP A 33 -1.08 -38.46 -2.09
C ASP A 33 -1.86 -37.20 -1.70
N LYS A 34 -1.29 -35.98 -1.84
CA LYS A 34 -2.00 -34.74 -1.50
C LYS A 34 -3.10 -34.41 -2.51
N THR A 35 -4.31 -34.21 -2.01
CA THR A 35 -5.49 -33.79 -2.78
C THR A 35 -5.42 -32.29 -3.18
N ILE A 36 -6.22 -31.89 -4.17
CA ILE A 36 -6.40 -30.46 -4.54
C ILE A 36 -6.86 -29.64 -3.33
N ALA A 37 -7.71 -30.21 -2.47
CA ALA A 37 -8.23 -29.52 -1.29
C ALA A 37 -7.11 -29.20 -0.28
N GLU A 38 -6.24 -30.16 0.03
CA GLU A 38 -5.11 -29.96 0.94
C GLU A 38 -4.09 -28.98 0.36
N ALA A 39 -3.80 -29.07 -0.94
CA ALA A 39 -2.93 -28.11 -1.62
C ALA A 39 -3.52 -26.69 -1.57
N THR A 40 -4.84 -26.55 -1.74
CA THR A 40 -5.53 -25.26 -1.66
C THR A 40 -5.50 -24.68 -0.24
N GLN A 41 -5.58 -25.52 0.81
CA GLN A 41 -5.40 -25.06 2.20
C GLN A 41 -3.97 -24.59 2.47
N GLN A 42 -2.96 -25.30 1.96
CA GLN A 42 -1.56 -24.86 2.06
C GLN A 42 -1.32 -23.55 1.31
N TYR A 43 -1.94 -23.40 0.13
CA TYR A 43 -1.89 -22.15 -0.62
C TYR A 43 -2.55 -21.00 0.16
N ALA A 44 -3.69 -21.24 0.80
CA ALA A 44 -4.34 -20.24 1.64
C ALA A 44 -3.48 -19.79 2.82
N ALA A 45 -2.80 -20.73 3.49
CA ALA A 45 -1.88 -20.39 4.57
C ALA A 45 -0.71 -19.53 4.05
N LEU A 46 -0.15 -19.88 2.89
CA LEU A 46 0.90 -19.09 2.24
C LEU A 46 0.42 -17.69 1.89
N LEU A 47 -0.73 -17.54 1.22
CA LEU A 47 -1.27 -16.24 0.80
C LEU A 47 -1.49 -15.30 1.98
N ARG A 48 -2.01 -15.80 3.11
CA ARG A 48 -2.17 -15.00 4.34
C ARG A 48 -0.85 -14.48 4.91
N GLU A 49 0.26 -15.18 4.67
CA GLU A 49 1.58 -14.74 5.14
C GLU A 49 2.23 -13.72 4.20
N ILE A 50 1.95 -13.80 2.89
CA ILE A 50 2.71 -13.04 1.88
C ILE A 50 1.90 -11.93 1.20
N VAL A 51 0.60 -11.87 1.37
CA VAL A 51 -0.26 -10.86 0.72
C VAL A 51 -0.69 -9.82 1.75
N SER A 52 -0.39 -8.55 1.49
CA SER A 52 -0.85 -7.44 2.32
C SER A 52 -2.34 -7.14 2.12
N GLU A 53 -2.93 -6.35 3.01
CA GLU A 53 -4.38 -6.07 3.02
C GLU A 53 -4.86 -5.41 1.71
N ASP A 54 -4.03 -4.54 1.12
CA ASP A 54 -4.21 -3.89 -0.18
C ASP A 54 -3.91 -4.81 -1.39
N GLY A 55 -3.51 -6.06 -1.15
CA GLY A 55 -3.27 -7.08 -2.17
C GLY A 55 -1.92 -7.04 -2.87
N ARG A 56 -0.93 -6.34 -2.31
CA ARG A 56 0.47 -6.44 -2.75
C ARG A 56 1.17 -7.65 -2.13
N VAL A 57 2.28 -8.07 -2.73
CA VAL A 57 2.93 -9.35 -2.43
C VAL A 57 4.34 -9.16 -1.84
N ARG A 58 4.62 -9.90 -0.77
CA ARG A 58 5.93 -10.05 -0.13
C ARG A 58 6.78 -11.10 -0.82
N TYR A 59 7.34 -10.78 -1.98
CA TYR A 59 8.17 -11.72 -2.75
C TYR A 59 9.44 -12.15 -1.99
N ASP A 60 9.96 -11.31 -1.10
CA ASP A 60 11.05 -11.61 -0.17
C ASP A 60 10.73 -12.78 0.77
N LEU A 61 9.49 -12.88 1.23
CA LEU A 61 9.09 -13.99 2.10
C LEU A 61 9.11 -15.33 1.36
N LEU A 62 9.01 -15.33 0.03
CA LEU A 62 9.13 -16.54 -0.77
C LEU A 62 10.57 -17.07 -0.86
N ASP A 63 11.58 -16.36 -0.34
CA ASP A 63 12.96 -16.87 -0.20
C ASP A 63 13.12 -17.76 1.04
N VAL A 64 12.18 -17.69 1.99
CA VAL A 64 12.20 -18.56 3.17
C VAL A 64 11.98 -20.01 2.74
N PRO A 65 12.90 -20.95 3.04
CA PRO A 65 12.87 -22.32 2.51
C PRO A 65 11.52 -23.04 2.70
N ARG A 66 10.88 -22.83 3.85
CA ARG A 66 9.54 -23.37 4.13
C ARG A 66 8.50 -22.92 3.11
N ARG A 67 8.44 -21.62 2.81
CA ARG A 67 7.45 -21.02 1.90
C ARG A 67 7.76 -21.34 0.44
N ALA A 68 9.04 -21.28 0.07
CA ALA A 68 9.50 -21.74 -1.25
C ALA A 68 9.06 -23.19 -1.50
N LYS A 69 9.30 -24.08 -0.52
CA LYS A 69 8.84 -25.47 -0.56
C LYS A 69 7.33 -25.56 -0.74
N THR A 70 6.54 -24.80 0.03
CA THR A 70 5.08 -24.78 -0.12
C THR A 70 4.64 -24.38 -1.53
N VAL A 71 5.24 -23.36 -2.14
CA VAL A 71 4.93 -22.96 -3.53
C VAL A 71 5.12 -24.14 -4.49
N TYR A 72 6.26 -24.81 -4.42
CA TYR A 72 6.57 -25.94 -5.31
C TYR A 72 5.66 -27.14 -5.06
N GLU A 73 5.34 -27.46 -3.80
CA GLU A 73 4.41 -28.56 -3.47
C GLU A 73 3.02 -28.29 -4.04
N VAL A 74 2.47 -27.09 -3.82
CA VAL A 74 1.14 -26.74 -4.35
C VAL A 74 1.17 -26.75 -5.88
N LEU A 75 2.18 -26.15 -6.53
CA LEU A 75 2.32 -26.19 -7.98
C LEU A 75 2.36 -27.62 -8.51
N SER A 76 3.07 -28.52 -7.83
CA SER A 76 3.18 -29.93 -8.25
C SER A 76 1.85 -30.66 -8.23
N VAL A 77 0.96 -30.33 -7.28
CA VAL A 77 -0.39 -30.90 -7.20
C VAL A 77 -1.23 -30.37 -8.38
N TYR A 78 -1.25 -29.05 -8.60
CA TYR A 78 -1.99 -28.46 -9.73
C TYR A 78 -1.48 -28.95 -11.09
N ALA A 79 -0.19 -29.26 -11.21
CA ALA A 79 0.40 -29.81 -12.43
C ALA A 79 -0.04 -31.25 -12.73
N GLN A 80 -0.35 -32.05 -11.71
CA GLN A 80 -0.65 -33.48 -11.83
C GLN A 80 -2.13 -33.84 -11.64
N ALA A 81 -2.91 -32.92 -11.09
CA ALA A 81 -4.32 -33.16 -10.76
C ALA A 81 -5.18 -33.44 -12.00
N ASP A 82 -6.14 -34.35 -11.86
CA ASP A 82 -7.23 -34.45 -12.82
C ASP A 82 -8.07 -33.17 -12.79
N LEU A 83 -8.56 -32.77 -13.96
CA LEU A 83 -9.39 -31.59 -14.07
C LEU A 83 -10.74 -31.82 -13.37
N PRO A 84 -11.18 -30.95 -12.44
CA PRO A 84 -12.49 -31.08 -11.83
C PRO A 84 -13.64 -31.05 -12.86
N GLN A 85 -14.76 -31.69 -12.53
CA GLN A 85 -15.89 -31.85 -13.47
C GLN A 85 -16.91 -30.71 -13.38
N GLY A 86 -17.08 -30.08 -12.21
CA GLY A 86 -18.02 -28.98 -12.03
C GLY A 86 -17.49 -27.64 -12.54
N ARG A 87 -18.40 -26.74 -12.94
CA ARG A 87 -18.04 -25.46 -13.57
C ARG A 87 -17.21 -24.59 -12.62
N ASN A 88 -17.68 -24.40 -11.39
CA ASN A 88 -17.03 -23.52 -10.43
C ASN A 88 -15.74 -24.13 -9.88
N GLU A 89 -15.69 -25.46 -9.73
CA GLU A 89 -14.49 -26.20 -9.38
C GLU A 89 -13.39 -26.01 -10.43
N ARG A 90 -13.73 -26.11 -11.72
CA ARG A 90 -12.79 -25.82 -12.81
C ARG A 90 -12.30 -24.38 -12.78
N LEU A 91 -13.21 -23.42 -12.63
CA LEU A 91 -12.84 -22.00 -12.64
C LEU A 91 -11.95 -21.63 -11.46
N ALA A 92 -12.32 -22.06 -10.24
CA ALA A 92 -11.50 -21.89 -9.05
C ALA A 92 -10.11 -22.52 -9.25
N PHE A 93 -10.06 -23.75 -9.77
CA PHE A 93 -8.82 -24.44 -10.09
C PHE A 93 -7.95 -23.65 -11.08
N TRP A 94 -8.52 -23.17 -12.18
CA TRP A 94 -7.76 -22.41 -13.18
C TRP A 94 -7.28 -21.05 -12.67
N CYS A 95 -8.12 -20.31 -11.94
CA CYS A 95 -7.74 -19.03 -11.33
C CYS A 95 -6.60 -19.21 -10.32
N ASN A 96 -6.68 -20.24 -9.47
CA ASN A 96 -5.63 -20.56 -8.50
C ASN A 96 -4.33 -20.97 -9.19
N ALA A 97 -4.40 -21.85 -10.21
CA ALA A 97 -3.25 -22.26 -11.00
C ALA A 97 -2.57 -21.07 -11.69
N PHE A 98 -3.37 -20.17 -12.28
CA PHE A 98 -2.86 -18.95 -12.92
C PHE A 98 -2.13 -18.07 -11.91
N ASN A 99 -2.78 -17.71 -10.80
CA ASN A 99 -2.23 -16.80 -9.80
C ASN A 99 -0.98 -17.36 -9.12
N LEU A 100 -0.94 -18.67 -8.85
CA LEU A 100 0.24 -19.32 -8.26
C LEU A 100 1.44 -19.34 -9.21
N ASN A 101 1.21 -19.61 -10.50
CA ASN A 101 2.28 -19.54 -11.51
C ASN A 101 2.75 -18.10 -11.75
N ALA A 102 1.82 -17.13 -11.79
CA ALA A 102 2.16 -15.71 -11.92
C ALA A 102 2.98 -15.21 -10.72
N LEU A 103 2.64 -15.66 -9.50
CA LEU A 103 3.40 -15.39 -8.28
C LEU A 103 4.86 -15.87 -8.38
N LEU A 104 5.09 -17.06 -8.95
CA LEU A 104 6.44 -17.60 -9.14
C LEU A 104 7.24 -16.77 -10.16
N LEU A 105 6.63 -16.38 -11.29
CA LEU A 105 7.29 -15.53 -12.28
C LEU A 105 7.62 -14.15 -11.72
N ALA A 106 6.71 -13.58 -10.94
CA ALA A 106 6.91 -12.29 -10.28
C ALA A 106 8.00 -12.36 -9.18
N LYS A 107 8.15 -13.49 -8.49
CA LYS A 107 9.31 -13.74 -7.63
C LYS A 107 10.62 -13.72 -8.41
N MET A 108 10.68 -14.34 -9.59
CA MET A 108 11.90 -14.34 -10.41
C MET A 108 12.25 -12.91 -10.84
N GLU A 109 11.26 -12.10 -11.23
CA GLU A 109 11.39 -10.66 -11.54
C GLU A 109 11.99 -9.85 -10.38
N SER A 110 11.63 -10.17 -9.13
CA SER A 110 12.13 -9.42 -7.97
C SER A 110 13.61 -9.70 -7.67
N GLN A 111 14.11 -10.92 -7.93
CA GLN A 111 15.43 -11.38 -7.46
C GLN A 111 16.48 -11.55 -8.57
N GLU A 112 16.09 -11.92 -9.78
CA GLU A 112 17.04 -12.33 -10.81
C GLU A 112 17.35 -11.14 -11.75
N GLU A 113 18.61 -10.67 -11.78
CA GLU A 113 19.04 -9.60 -12.70
C GLU A 113 18.68 -9.91 -14.16
N GLY A 114 18.76 -11.20 -14.55
CA GLY A 114 18.38 -11.65 -15.89
C GLY A 114 16.87 -11.63 -16.15
N PHE A 115 16.04 -11.58 -15.12
CA PHE A 115 14.58 -11.58 -15.20
C PHE A 115 13.98 -10.18 -15.02
N ARG A 116 14.68 -9.24 -14.37
CA ARG A 116 14.22 -7.85 -14.22
C ARG A 116 13.77 -7.22 -15.55
N GLY A 117 12.64 -6.54 -15.48
CA GLY A 117 11.89 -5.94 -16.58
C GLY A 117 11.23 -6.93 -17.54
N ARG A 118 11.18 -8.25 -17.27
CA ARG A 118 10.61 -9.23 -18.20
C ARG A 118 9.09 -9.27 -18.17
N LEU A 119 8.46 -9.12 -17.01
CA LEU A 119 6.99 -9.07 -16.94
C LEU A 119 6.40 -7.95 -17.81
N ALA A 120 7.16 -6.86 -17.98
CA ALA A 120 6.80 -5.72 -18.81
C ALA A 120 6.96 -5.96 -20.33
N ARG A 121 7.67 -7.02 -20.74
CA ARG A 121 7.97 -7.26 -22.15
C ARG A 121 6.73 -7.81 -22.87
N PRO A 122 6.35 -7.25 -24.03
CA PRO A 122 5.32 -7.84 -24.88
C PRO A 122 5.66 -9.30 -25.19
N GLY A 123 4.70 -10.21 -25.09
CA GLY A 123 4.94 -11.62 -25.39
C GLY A 123 5.43 -12.46 -24.19
N PHE A 124 5.67 -11.87 -23.01
CA PHE A 124 6.24 -12.63 -21.90
C PHE A 124 5.32 -13.75 -21.40
N TYR A 125 4.03 -13.45 -21.22
CA TYR A 125 3.04 -14.43 -20.77
C TYR A 125 2.71 -15.49 -21.84
N GLU A 126 2.87 -15.13 -23.12
CA GLU A 126 2.77 -16.00 -24.30
C GLU A 126 3.88 -17.06 -24.31
N GLN A 127 5.05 -16.73 -23.78
CA GLN A 127 6.25 -17.58 -23.81
C GLN A 127 6.45 -18.36 -22.51
N SER A 128 5.73 -18.00 -21.45
CA SER A 128 5.81 -18.60 -20.12
C SER A 128 5.16 -19.98 -20.09
N LYS A 129 5.94 -21.04 -20.38
CA LYS A 129 5.45 -22.42 -20.36
C LYS A 129 5.24 -22.92 -18.94
N ILE A 130 4.08 -23.52 -18.69
CA ILE A 130 3.70 -24.11 -17.41
C ILE A 130 3.04 -25.48 -17.65
N ILE A 131 2.87 -26.25 -16.57
CA ILE A 131 2.11 -27.51 -16.60
C ILE A 131 0.96 -27.37 -15.63
N VAL A 132 -0.27 -27.61 -16.10
CA VAL A 132 -1.47 -27.64 -15.25
C VAL A 132 -2.37 -28.75 -15.75
N ALA A 133 -2.88 -29.57 -14.82
CA ALA A 133 -3.72 -30.74 -15.12
C ALA A 133 -3.13 -31.68 -16.19
N GLY A 134 -1.84 -32.00 -16.07
CA GLY A 134 -1.11 -32.87 -16.99
C GLY A 134 -0.77 -32.25 -18.35
N GLU A 135 -1.28 -31.06 -18.67
CA GLU A 135 -1.09 -30.41 -19.97
C GLU A 135 0.02 -29.34 -19.93
N LYS A 136 0.90 -29.36 -20.93
CA LYS A 136 1.81 -28.24 -21.20
C LYS A 136 1.02 -27.10 -21.84
N THR A 137 1.06 -25.93 -21.21
CA THR A 137 0.33 -24.73 -21.63
C THR A 137 1.15 -23.47 -21.34
N THR A 138 0.56 -22.29 -21.51
CA THR A 138 1.13 -21.00 -21.11
C THR A 138 0.15 -20.24 -20.23
N LEU A 139 0.61 -19.24 -19.46
CA LEU A 139 -0.30 -18.40 -18.68
C LEU A 139 -1.31 -17.69 -19.58
N LYS A 140 -0.90 -17.25 -20.78
CA LYS A 140 -1.83 -16.67 -21.74
C LYS A 140 -2.89 -17.67 -22.19
N GLU A 141 -2.52 -18.89 -22.56
CA GLU A 141 -3.49 -19.90 -22.99
C GLU A 141 -4.41 -20.33 -21.85
N LEU A 142 -3.89 -20.44 -20.62
CA LEU A 142 -4.70 -20.70 -19.45
C LEU A 142 -5.76 -19.60 -19.26
N LYS A 143 -5.36 -18.34 -19.33
CA LYS A 143 -6.28 -17.19 -19.28
C LYS A 143 -7.28 -17.20 -20.43
N ASP A 144 -6.80 -17.21 -21.67
CA ASP A 144 -7.63 -16.95 -22.85
C ASP A 144 -8.51 -18.14 -23.24
N LYS A 145 -8.00 -19.37 -23.12
CA LYS A 145 -8.71 -20.58 -23.57
C LYS A 145 -9.47 -21.28 -22.44
N ARG A 146 -8.97 -21.23 -21.20
CA ARG A 146 -9.56 -21.96 -20.07
C ARG A 146 -10.41 -21.07 -19.16
N ILE A 147 -9.92 -19.88 -18.80
CA ILE A 147 -10.61 -18.99 -17.85
C ILE A 147 -11.64 -18.11 -18.56
N ARG A 148 -11.22 -17.33 -19.56
CA ARG A 148 -12.09 -16.38 -20.30
C ARG A 148 -13.21 -17.06 -21.08
N SER A 149 -13.09 -18.36 -21.40
CA SER A 149 -14.15 -19.11 -22.09
C SER A 149 -15.43 -19.24 -21.26
N ALA A 150 -15.37 -19.02 -19.93
CA ALA A 150 -16.56 -18.93 -19.08
C ALA A 150 -17.40 -17.67 -19.27
N ARG A 151 -16.90 -16.68 -20.06
CA ARG A 151 -17.60 -15.42 -20.39
C ARG A 151 -18.10 -14.65 -19.17
N ASP A 152 -17.30 -14.63 -18.11
CA ASP A 152 -17.57 -13.86 -16.89
C ASP A 152 -16.53 -12.74 -16.77
N ALA A 153 -16.97 -11.49 -16.95
CA ALA A 153 -16.10 -10.33 -16.94
C ALA A 153 -15.36 -10.14 -15.61
N ARG A 154 -15.92 -10.66 -14.50
CA ARG A 154 -15.33 -10.58 -13.16
C ARG A 154 -13.99 -11.33 -13.07
N LEU A 155 -13.78 -12.32 -13.94
CA LEU A 155 -12.52 -13.08 -14.00
C LEU A 155 -11.31 -12.20 -14.34
N HIS A 156 -11.50 -11.06 -15.00
CA HIS A 156 -10.40 -10.11 -15.22
C HIS A 156 -9.89 -9.47 -13.93
N ALA A 157 -10.75 -9.31 -12.92
CA ALA A 157 -10.34 -8.87 -11.58
C ALA A 157 -9.62 -9.99 -10.82
N ALA A 158 -9.86 -11.25 -11.19
CA ALA A 158 -9.37 -12.41 -10.46
C ALA A 158 -7.93 -12.80 -10.75
N LEU A 159 -7.39 -12.39 -11.90
CA LEU A 159 -6.09 -12.82 -12.41
C LEU A 159 -5.03 -11.75 -12.19
N VAL A 160 -4.00 -12.10 -11.43
CA VAL A 160 -2.93 -11.17 -11.05
C VAL A 160 -1.67 -11.44 -11.86
N GLY A 161 -1.33 -10.55 -12.78
CA GLY A 161 -0.14 -10.63 -13.63
C GLY A 161 1.10 -9.97 -13.03
N GLY A 162 1.24 -9.92 -11.70
CA GLY A 162 2.43 -9.42 -11.00
C GLY A 162 2.77 -7.94 -11.18
N GLY A 163 2.15 -7.23 -12.12
CA GLY A 163 2.38 -5.81 -12.36
C GLY A 163 1.55 -4.93 -11.44
N MET A 164 2.05 -3.72 -11.17
CA MET A 164 1.38 -2.70 -10.38
C MET A 164 0.11 -2.20 -11.02
N THR A 165 -0.23 -2.52 -12.28
CA THR A 165 -1.56 -2.23 -12.87
C THR A 165 -2.50 -3.43 -12.96
N CYS A 166 -2.06 -4.58 -12.46
CA CYS A 166 -2.93 -5.75 -12.32
C CYS A 166 -3.89 -5.56 -11.13
N PRO A 167 -5.01 -6.31 -11.11
CA PRO A 167 -5.84 -6.39 -9.92
C PRO A 167 -5.05 -6.83 -8.68
N PRO A 168 -5.47 -6.44 -7.47
CA PRO A 168 -4.81 -6.84 -6.22
C PRO A 168 -4.85 -8.37 -6.03
N LEU A 169 -3.81 -8.99 -5.49
CA LEU A 169 -3.88 -10.41 -5.11
C LEU A 169 -4.74 -10.59 -3.87
N ARG A 170 -5.54 -11.66 -3.84
CA ARG A 170 -6.36 -12.04 -2.69
C ARG A 170 -5.48 -12.77 -1.68
N ALA A 171 -5.69 -12.51 -0.40
CA ALA A 171 -5.02 -13.23 0.70
C ALA A 171 -5.58 -14.65 0.94
N GLU A 172 -6.45 -15.13 0.04
CA GLU A 172 -6.96 -16.50 0.00
C GLU A 172 -7.15 -16.98 -1.46
N PRO A 173 -7.15 -18.30 -1.72
CA PRO A 173 -7.46 -18.87 -3.02
C PRO A 173 -8.95 -18.75 -3.34
N TYR A 174 -9.31 -19.01 -4.59
CA TYR A 174 -10.69 -19.21 -4.99
C TYR A 174 -11.19 -20.60 -4.60
N TYR A 175 -12.41 -20.67 -4.09
CA TYR A 175 -13.11 -21.89 -3.72
C TYR A 175 -14.38 -22.03 -4.55
N ALA A 176 -14.73 -23.26 -4.95
CA ALA A 176 -15.84 -23.49 -5.87
C ALA A 176 -17.20 -23.10 -5.30
N ASP A 177 -17.41 -23.34 -4.02
CA ASP A 177 -18.62 -23.06 -3.24
C ASP A 177 -18.81 -21.57 -2.94
N ARG A 178 -17.74 -20.77 -3.00
CA ARG A 178 -17.77 -19.31 -2.75
C ARG A 178 -17.33 -18.49 -3.97
N LEU A 179 -17.18 -19.12 -5.14
CA LEU A 179 -16.53 -18.49 -6.29
C LEU A 179 -17.20 -17.18 -6.69
N ASP A 180 -18.53 -17.16 -6.79
CA ASP A 180 -19.28 -15.97 -7.20
C ASP A 180 -19.13 -14.82 -6.21
N GLU A 181 -19.23 -15.10 -4.90
CA GLU A 181 -19.00 -14.12 -3.84
C GLU A 181 -17.57 -13.56 -3.89
N GLN A 182 -16.58 -14.43 -4.07
CA GLN A 182 -15.18 -14.03 -4.15
C GLN A 182 -14.89 -13.19 -5.40
N LEU A 183 -15.52 -13.50 -6.53
CA LEU A 183 -15.39 -12.72 -7.76
C LEU A 183 -16.01 -11.32 -7.62
N ASP A 184 -17.19 -11.22 -7.00
CA ASP A 184 -17.83 -9.92 -6.73
C ASP A 184 -17.00 -9.06 -5.78
N ASP A 185 -16.54 -9.63 -4.66
CA ASP A 185 -15.65 -8.95 -3.72
C ASP A 185 -14.35 -8.50 -4.42
N GLN A 186 -13.77 -9.36 -5.26
CA GLN A 186 -12.57 -9.03 -6.01
C GLN A 186 -12.77 -7.84 -6.96
N CYS A 187 -13.93 -7.79 -7.62
CA CYS A 187 -14.28 -6.66 -8.47
C CYS A 187 -14.40 -5.38 -7.65
N ARG A 188 -15.06 -5.40 -6.48
CA ARG A 188 -15.13 -4.24 -5.57
C ARG A 188 -13.75 -3.78 -5.11
N ARG A 189 -12.87 -4.70 -4.71
CA ARG A 189 -11.49 -4.38 -4.32
C ARG A 189 -10.70 -3.74 -5.45
N TRP A 190 -10.88 -4.23 -6.68
CA TRP A 190 -10.15 -3.72 -7.84
C TRP A 190 -10.65 -2.34 -8.27
N VAL A 191 -11.96 -2.16 -8.47
CA VAL A 191 -12.54 -0.90 -8.99
C VAL A 191 -12.49 0.26 -8.01
N ASN A 192 -12.27 -0.01 -6.71
CA ASN A 192 -12.12 1.01 -5.68
C ASN A 192 -10.66 1.27 -5.30
N ASN A 193 -9.71 0.73 -6.07
CA ASN A 193 -8.31 1.03 -5.87
C ASN A 193 -7.93 2.33 -6.60
N VAL A 194 -7.66 3.39 -5.83
CA VAL A 194 -7.33 4.74 -6.34
C VAL A 194 -6.09 4.80 -7.24
N ASN A 195 -5.22 3.78 -7.20
CA ASN A 195 -4.10 3.68 -8.13
C ASN A 195 -4.58 3.52 -9.59
N TYR A 196 -5.77 2.98 -9.81
CA TYR A 196 -6.34 2.78 -11.14
C TYR A 196 -7.66 3.50 -11.37
N PHE A 197 -8.43 3.74 -10.31
CA PHE A 197 -9.78 4.27 -10.38
C PHE A 197 -9.90 5.55 -9.55
N ARG A 198 -9.72 6.69 -10.21
CA ARG A 198 -9.73 8.02 -9.58
C ARG A 198 -10.15 9.09 -10.56
N ILE A 199 -10.65 10.22 -10.06
CA ILE A 199 -10.98 11.37 -10.90
C ILE A 199 -9.70 11.91 -11.55
N VAL A 200 -9.74 12.08 -12.87
CA VAL A 200 -8.66 12.69 -13.67
C VAL A 200 -9.27 13.56 -14.75
N ASN A 201 -8.79 14.80 -14.89
CA ASN A 201 -9.24 15.74 -15.93
C ASN A 201 -10.76 15.90 -16.01
N GLY A 202 -11.45 15.89 -14.86
CA GLY A 202 -12.92 15.97 -14.80
C GLY A 202 -13.66 14.70 -15.26
N GLY A 203 -12.95 13.61 -15.54
CA GLY A 203 -13.52 12.28 -15.84
C GLY A 203 -13.01 11.20 -14.89
N ILE A 204 -13.32 9.94 -15.20
CA ILE A 204 -12.86 8.78 -14.42
C ILE A 204 -11.64 8.13 -15.09
N GLY A 205 -10.52 8.11 -14.38
CA GLY A 205 -9.35 7.29 -14.71
C GLY A 205 -9.66 5.83 -14.42
N VAL A 206 -9.31 4.90 -15.31
CA VAL A 206 -9.56 3.46 -15.14
C VAL A 206 -8.36 2.61 -15.56
N SER A 207 -8.31 1.36 -15.09
CA SER A 207 -7.31 0.39 -15.55
C SER A 207 -7.41 0.14 -17.06
N PRO A 208 -6.27 0.05 -17.78
CA PRO A 208 -6.26 -0.26 -19.22
C PRO A 208 -6.78 -1.66 -19.54
N LEU A 209 -6.92 -2.56 -18.56
CA LEU A 209 -7.54 -3.88 -18.76
C LEU A 209 -8.98 -3.78 -19.28
N LEU A 210 -9.73 -2.76 -18.86
CA LEU A 210 -11.09 -2.51 -19.38
C LEU A 210 -11.09 -2.14 -20.87
N LYS A 211 -9.99 -1.59 -21.39
CA LYS A 211 -9.80 -1.35 -22.83
C LYS A 211 -9.38 -2.61 -23.56
N TYR A 212 -8.39 -3.33 -23.00
CA TYR A 212 -7.80 -4.50 -23.67
C TYR A 212 -8.78 -5.66 -23.83
N TYR A 213 -9.77 -5.78 -22.93
CA TYR A 213 -10.79 -6.82 -22.97
C TYR A 213 -12.20 -6.25 -23.06
N ALA A 214 -12.37 -5.12 -23.75
CA ALA A 214 -13.65 -4.41 -23.84
C ALA A 214 -14.83 -5.32 -24.24
N ASP A 215 -14.61 -6.27 -25.16
CA ASP A 215 -15.62 -7.24 -25.60
C ASP A 215 -16.15 -8.11 -24.46
N ASP A 216 -15.30 -8.46 -23.49
CA ASP A 216 -15.70 -9.29 -22.34
C ASP A 216 -16.59 -8.49 -21.35
N PHE A 217 -16.55 -7.16 -21.40
CA PHE A 217 -17.40 -6.27 -20.59
C PHE A 217 -18.63 -5.76 -21.34
N ALA A 218 -18.68 -5.89 -22.67
CA ALA A 218 -19.72 -5.27 -23.51
C ALA A 218 -21.11 -5.91 -23.36
N GLY A 219 -21.17 -7.18 -22.92
CA GLY A 219 -22.41 -7.92 -22.73
C GLY A 219 -23.15 -7.62 -21.43
N GLU A 220 -24.29 -8.26 -21.27
CA GLU A 220 -25.03 -8.31 -20.00
C GLU A 220 -24.18 -8.91 -18.87
N PRO A 221 -24.27 -8.39 -17.62
CA PRO A 221 -25.13 -7.29 -17.18
C PRO A 221 -24.47 -5.89 -17.28
N TYR A 222 -23.28 -5.78 -17.87
CA TYR A 222 -22.42 -4.61 -17.68
C TYR A 222 -22.53 -3.57 -18.79
N HIS A 223 -22.83 -3.96 -20.02
CA HIS A 223 -22.94 -3.03 -21.16
C HIS A 223 -21.72 -2.10 -21.32
N GLY A 224 -20.53 -2.63 -21.06
CA GLY A 224 -19.24 -1.95 -21.16
C GLY A 224 -18.64 -1.54 -19.82
N ALA A 225 -17.50 -0.86 -19.89
CA ALA A 225 -16.71 -0.46 -18.73
C ALA A 225 -17.50 0.39 -17.72
N ALA A 226 -18.33 1.31 -18.20
CA ALA A 226 -19.11 2.19 -17.31
C ALA A 226 -20.13 1.41 -16.47
N GLY A 227 -20.87 0.47 -17.06
CA GLY A 227 -21.82 -0.32 -16.26
C GLY A 227 -21.11 -1.32 -15.35
N PHE A 228 -19.96 -1.88 -15.75
CA PHE A 228 -19.12 -2.66 -14.84
C PHE A 228 -18.70 -1.86 -13.60
N LEU A 229 -18.25 -0.60 -13.79
CA LEU A 229 -17.94 0.28 -12.67
C LEU A 229 -19.17 0.55 -11.80
N ARG A 230 -20.31 0.88 -12.38
CA ARG A 230 -21.56 1.15 -11.63
C ARG A 230 -21.97 -0.02 -10.73
N THR A 231 -21.69 -1.26 -11.13
CA THR A 231 -22.00 -2.45 -10.32
C THR A 231 -21.14 -2.57 -9.06
N PHE A 232 -19.86 -2.18 -9.13
CA PHE A 232 -18.87 -2.50 -8.10
C PHE A 232 -18.26 -1.29 -7.37
N ILE A 233 -18.39 -0.08 -7.92
CA ILE A 233 -17.79 1.13 -7.35
C ILE A 233 -18.48 1.54 -6.04
N ASN A 234 -17.69 2.03 -5.09
CA ASN A 234 -18.16 2.54 -3.81
C ASN A 234 -18.82 3.90 -4.02
N ALA A 235 -20.13 3.97 -3.77
CA ALA A 235 -20.95 5.16 -3.98
C ALA A 235 -20.49 6.38 -3.18
N ASP A 236 -19.82 6.17 -2.04
CA ASP A 236 -19.40 7.26 -1.15
C ASP A 236 -18.08 7.91 -1.60
N SER A 237 -17.32 7.25 -2.47
CA SER A 237 -16.08 7.80 -3.05
C SER A 237 -16.37 8.86 -4.10
N ASP A 238 -15.45 9.81 -4.31
CA ASP A 238 -15.62 10.84 -5.35
C ASP A 238 -15.74 10.24 -6.76
N ALA A 239 -14.99 9.17 -7.02
CA ALA A 239 -15.12 8.37 -8.24
C ALA A 239 -16.52 7.74 -8.37
N GLY A 240 -17.05 7.19 -7.29
CA GLY A 240 -18.39 6.61 -7.23
C GLY A 240 -19.49 7.64 -7.46
N LYS A 241 -19.44 8.77 -6.76
CA LYS A 241 -20.36 9.90 -6.96
C LYS A 241 -20.39 10.32 -8.43
N TYR A 242 -19.22 10.54 -9.04
CA TYR A 242 -19.12 10.91 -10.44
C TYR A 242 -19.71 9.84 -11.38
N VAL A 243 -19.30 8.57 -11.24
CA VAL A 243 -19.73 7.47 -12.14
C VAL A 243 -21.23 7.17 -12.03
N LEU A 244 -21.79 7.24 -10.82
CA LEU A 244 -23.20 6.94 -10.57
C LEU A 244 -24.13 8.11 -10.95
N GLN A 245 -23.67 9.36 -10.83
CA GLN A 245 -24.47 10.55 -11.16
C GLN A 245 -24.34 10.99 -12.63
N THR A 246 -23.32 10.51 -13.34
CA THR A 246 -23.08 10.87 -14.75
C THR A 246 -23.65 9.80 -15.69
N SER A 247 -24.60 10.19 -16.55
CA SER A 247 -25.23 9.27 -17.51
C SER A 247 -24.24 8.64 -18.49
N ALA A 248 -23.25 9.41 -18.95
CA ALA A 248 -22.17 8.95 -19.83
C ALA A 248 -20.80 9.44 -19.30
N PRO A 249 -20.19 8.72 -18.32
CA PRO A 249 -18.92 9.12 -17.73
C PRO A 249 -17.81 9.16 -18.78
N VAL A 250 -17.06 10.26 -18.84
CA VAL A 250 -15.83 10.33 -19.64
C VAL A 250 -14.77 9.42 -19.00
N ILE A 251 -14.30 8.42 -19.75
CA ILE A 251 -13.31 7.42 -19.28
C ILE A 251 -11.93 7.75 -19.84
N TYR A 252 -10.95 7.84 -18.95
CA TYR A 252 -9.52 7.94 -19.26
C TYR A 252 -8.81 6.64 -18.89
N PHE A 253 -8.26 5.93 -19.87
CA PHE A 253 -7.45 4.74 -19.60
C PHE A 253 -6.07 5.16 -19.12
N LEU A 254 -5.76 4.87 -17.86
CA LEU A 254 -4.48 5.22 -17.25
C LEU A 254 -3.35 4.40 -17.88
N PRO A 255 -2.12 4.97 -17.98
CA PRO A 255 -0.97 4.22 -18.47
C PRO A 255 -0.71 3.00 -17.58
N GLY A 256 -0.29 1.90 -18.20
CA GLY A 256 0.12 0.70 -17.48
C GLY A 256 1.37 0.96 -16.64
N ASP A 257 1.33 0.60 -15.35
CA ASP A 257 2.51 0.49 -14.48
C ASP A 257 2.93 -0.98 -14.45
N SER A 258 4.09 -1.25 -15.05
CA SER A 258 4.67 -2.58 -15.15
C SER A 258 5.65 -2.90 -14.02
N SER A 259 5.85 -1.97 -13.06
CA SER A 259 6.60 -2.28 -11.86
C SER A 259 5.94 -3.41 -11.08
N LEU A 260 6.74 -4.18 -10.33
CA LEU A 260 6.26 -5.33 -9.61
C LEU A 260 5.26 -4.91 -8.51
N ASN A 261 4.17 -5.65 -8.33
CA ASN A 261 3.21 -5.49 -7.23
C ASN A 261 3.77 -5.94 -5.86
N GLN A 262 4.98 -5.48 -5.54
CA GLN A 262 5.71 -5.77 -4.33
C GLN A 262 5.12 -4.97 -3.15
N ALA A 263 4.82 -5.64 -2.05
CA ALA A 263 4.50 -4.99 -0.80
C ALA A 263 5.74 -4.23 -0.29
N ARG A 264 5.60 -2.93 -0.06
CA ARG A 264 6.69 -2.09 0.45
C ARG A 264 6.82 -2.28 1.95
N LEU A 265 8.07 -2.32 2.40
CA LEU A 265 8.42 -2.53 3.81
C LEU A 265 8.98 -1.29 4.44
N THR A 266 8.71 -1.18 5.73
CA THR A 266 9.53 -0.42 6.65
C THR A 266 10.91 -1.08 6.78
N ALA A 267 11.89 -0.34 7.30
CA ALA A 267 13.25 -0.85 7.53
C ALA A 267 13.30 -2.09 8.45
N ASP A 268 12.27 -2.31 9.27
CA ASP A 268 12.10 -3.47 10.15
C ASP A 268 11.24 -4.61 9.54
N GLY A 269 10.94 -4.54 8.23
CA GLY A 269 10.32 -5.63 7.49
C GLY A 269 8.80 -5.78 7.68
N MET A 270 8.14 -4.76 8.24
CA MET A 270 6.68 -4.71 8.38
C MET A 270 6.02 -4.10 7.15
N ASN A 271 4.79 -4.52 6.87
CA ASN A 271 4.00 -3.97 5.78
C ASN A 271 3.63 -2.51 6.08
N VAL A 272 3.90 -1.62 5.13
CA VAL A 272 3.52 -0.21 5.23
C VAL A 272 1.99 -0.06 5.25
N ASN A 273 1.51 0.91 6.01
CA ASN A 273 0.11 1.27 6.25
C ASN A 273 -0.79 0.14 6.73
N THR A 274 -0.25 -0.75 7.57
CA THR A 274 -1.02 -1.81 8.21
C THR A 274 -0.79 -1.82 9.73
N LEU A 275 -1.76 -2.34 10.47
CA LEU A 275 -1.61 -2.56 11.90
C LEU A 275 -1.19 -4.00 12.17
N THR A 276 -0.15 -4.17 12.98
CA THR A 276 0.20 -5.48 13.51
C THR A 276 -0.90 -5.99 14.45
N PRO A 277 -1.01 -7.32 14.68
CA PRO A 277 -1.94 -7.86 15.67
C PRO A 277 -1.76 -7.27 17.08
N GLY A 278 -0.51 -6.98 17.46
CA GLY A 278 -0.19 -6.33 18.73
C GLY A 278 -0.72 -4.90 18.81
N GLU A 279 -0.62 -4.14 17.73
CA GLU A 279 -1.16 -2.77 17.66
C GLU A 279 -2.68 -2.75 17.68
N LYS A 280 -3.34 -3.66 16.94
CA LYS A 280 -4.79 -3.84 17.01
C LYS A 280 -5.24 -4.14 18.45
N LYS A 281 -4.53 -5.04 19.15
CA LYS A 281 -4.81 -5.36 20.56
C LYS A 281 -4.59 -4.17 21.51
N GLN A 282 -3.66 -3.28 21.18
CA GLN A 282 -3.38 -2.06 21.94
C GLN A 282 -4.36 -0.91 21.64
N GLY A 283 -5.35 -1.10 20.76
CA GLY A 283 -6.34 -0.09 20.40
C GLY A 283 -5.87 0.90 19.35
N PHE A 284 -4.79 0.62 18.60
CA PHE A 284 -4.42 1.47 17.48
C PHE A 284 -5.42 1.35 16.34
N ARG A 285 -5.67 2.48 15.69
CA ARG A 285 -6.32 2.58 14.38
C ARG A 285 -5.43 3.32 13.39
N LEU A 286 -5.57 3.01 12.10
CA LEU A 286 -4.92 3.77 11.05
C LEU A 286 -5.62 5.12 10.88
N LEU A 287 -4.82 6.16 10.63
CA LEU A 287 -5.28 7.42 10.06
C LEU A 287 -4.94 7.51 8.58
N PHE A 288 -4.20 6.54 8.02
CA PHE A 288 -3.95 6.42 6.59
C PHE A 288 -3.60 4.97 6.24
N ASP A 289 -4.30 4.40 5.26
CA ASP A 289 -4.14 3.00 4.82
C ASP A 289 -3.35 2.85 3.52
N GLY A 290 -2.81 3.96 2.98
CA GLY A 290 -2.07 3.97 1.72
C GLY A 290 -2.94 4.23 0.48
N THR A 291 -4.26 4.38 0.65
CA THR A 291 -5.19 4.57 -0.46
C THR A 291 -5.88 5.93 -0.41
N ASP A 292 -7.13 6.02 0.04
CA ASP A 292 -7.92 7.24 0.09
C ASP A 292 -7.65 8.02 1.40
N PRO A 293 -7.03 9.21 1.33
CA PRO A 293 -6.80 10.01 2.52
C PRO A 293 -8.06 10.73 3.03
N GLY A 294 -9.07 10.93 2.18
CA GLY A 294 -10.28 11.71 2.49
C GLY A 294 -11.14 11.08 3.59
N LYS A 295 -10.94 9.80 3.90
CA LYS A 295 -11.62 9.10 5.00
C LYS A 295 -11.24 9.65 6.38
N HIS A 296 -9.99 10.08 6.56
CA HIS A 296 -9.46 10.47 7.86
C HIS A 296 -8.90 11.90 7.87
N TRP A 297 -8.70 12.50 6.70
CA TRP A 297 -8.08 13.81 6.56
C TRP A 297 -8.93 14.74 5.71
N ARG A 298 -8.92 16.02 6.08
CA ARG A 298 -9.46 17.13 5.30
C ARG A 298 -8.48 18.30 5.36
N GLY A 299 -8.62 19.26 4.44
CA GLY A 299 -7.84 20.50 4.53
C GLY A 299 -8.23 21.28 5.79
N PHE A 300 -7.26 21.95 6.42
CA PHE A 300 -7.53 22.90 7.50
C PHE A 300 -8.52 23.97 7.01
N ARG A 301 -9.60 24.16 7.76
CA ARG A 301 -10.73 25.04 7.46
C ARG A 301 -11.44 24.72 6.14
N ARG A 302 -11.45 23.45 5.77
CA ARG A 302 -12.16 22.90 4.61
C ARG A 302 -12.89 21.63 5.00
N ASP A 303 -13.93 21.30 4.22
CA ASP A 303 -14.76 20.13 4.45
C ASP A 303 -14.18 18.84 3.84
N ALA A 304 -13.24 18.97 2.90
CA ALA A 304 -12.68 17.85 2.13
C ALA A 304 -11.16 17.89 2.06
N PHE A 305 -10.56 16.75 1.67
CA PHE A 305 -9.13 16.65 1.37
C PHE A 305 -8.76 17.56 0.18
N PRO A 306 -7.60 18.23 0.18
CA PRO A 306 -7.25 19.17 -0.88
C PRO A 306 -7.01 18.47 -2.23
N GLU A 307 -7.55 19.06 -3.31
CA GLU A 307 -7.38 18.57 -4.70
C GLU A 307 -5.98 18.84 -5.29
N LYS A 308 -5.17 19.68 -4.62
CA LYS A 308 -3.84 20.09 -5.05
C LYS A 308 -2.88 20.15 -3.86
N GLY A 309 -1.57 20.14 -4.13
CA GLY A 309 -0.52 20.23 -3.12
C GLY A 309 -0.24 18.93 -2.35
N TRP A 310 -1.23 18.05 -2.23
CA TRP A 310 -1.10 16.72 -1.65
C TRP A 310 -1.42 15.64 -2.67
N VAL A 311 -0.61 14.58 -2.69
CA VAL A 311 -0.88 13.37 -3.47
C VAL A 311 -0.63 12.13 -2.61
N VAL A 312 -1.30 11.04 -2.97
CA VAL A 312 -0.92 9.71 -2.47
C VAL A 312 0.01 9.08 -3.49
N ASN A 313 1.27 8.88 -3.11
CA ASN A 313 2.24 8.14 -3.89
C ASN A 313 3.25 7.45 -2.96
N ASP A 314 3.88 6.36 -3.44
CA ASP A 314 4.86 5.61 -2.62
C ASP A 314 4.31 5.25 -1.22
N ASP A 315 3.04 4.81 -1.18
CA ASP A 315 2.32 4.44 0.05
C ASP A 315 2.34 5.52 1.12
N SER A 316 2.37 6.79 0.70
CA SER A 316 2.55 7.93 1.58
C SER A 316 1.65 9.09 1.18
N LEU A 317 1.24 9.89 2.16
CA LEU A 317 0.77 11.25 1.93
C LEU A 317 1.97 12.12 1.61
N HIS A 318 1.99 12.69 0.42
CA HIS A 318 3.13 13.44 -0.10
C HIS A 318 2.74 14.89 -0.38
N VAL A 319 3.41 15.81 0.30
CA VAL A 319 3.37 17.25 -0.01
C VAL A 319 4.23 17.50 -1.25
N LEU A 320 3.69 18.17 -2.26
CA LEU A 320 4.41 18.51 -3.48
C LEU A 320 5.23 19.80 -3.32
N VAL A 321 6.34 19.91 -4.06
CA VAL A 321 7.08 21.19 -4.22
C VAL A 321 6.14 22.31 -4.66
N GLY A 322 6.25 23.46 -4.01
CA GLY A 322 5.37 24.62 -4.23
C GLY A 322 4.04 24.53 -3.48
N GLY A 323 3.69 23.37 -2.93
CA GLY A 323 2.54 23.17 -2.05
C GLY A 323 1.23 23.58 -2.69
N GLY A 324 0.47 24.39 -1.96
CA GLY A 324 -0.79 24.99 -2.42
C GLY A 324 -2.03 24.21 -2.01
N GLY A 325 -1.86 23.08 -1.33
CA GLY A 325 -2.95 22.36 -0.67
C GLY A 325 -3.33 23.02 0.64
N GLY A 326 -2.34 23.57 1.34
CA GLY A 326 -2.45 23.98 2.74
C GLY A 326 -2.35 22.77 3.67
N ASP A 327 -2.27 23.04 4.96
CA ASP A 327 -2.20 21.99 5.97
C ASP A 327 -3.43 21.08 5.90
N ILE A 328 -3.24 19.79 6.15
CA ILE A 328 -4.33 18.84 6.35
C ILE A 328 -4.47 18.55 7.83
N ILE A 329 -5.71 18.33 8.27
CA ILE A 329 -6.05 17.94 9.63
C ILE A 329 -6.87 16.66 9.63
N THR A 330 -6.80 15.92 10.73
CA THR A 330 -7.69 14.78 10.96
C THR A 330 -9.14 15.24 10.98
N VAL A 331 -10.06 14.40 10.51
CA VAL A 331 -11.51 14.64 10.69
C VAL A 331 -11.87 14.56 12.17
N ASP A 332 -11.34 13.54 12.87
CA ASP A 332 -11.54 13.33 14.29
C ASP A 332 -10.64 14.26 15.14
N GLN A 333 -11.03 14.46 16.40
CA GLN A 333 -10.25 15.18 17.41
C GLN A 333 -9.84 14.24 18.55
N PHE A 334 -8.74 14.56 19.21
CA PHE A 334 -8.12 13.71 20.24
C PHE A 334 -7.72 14.52 21.46
N THR A 335 -7.91 13.95 22.66
CA THR A 335 -7.55 14.58 23.95
C THR A 335 -6.23 14.02 24.49
N ASN A 336 -6.24 12.71 24.78
CA ASN A 336 -5.11 11.93 25.27
C ASN A 336 -4.82 10.85 24.24
N PHE A 337 -3.62 10.81 23.70
CA PHE A 337 -3.31 9.92 22.59
C PHE A 337 -1.83 9.56 22.52
N GLU A 338 -1.59 8.45 21.82
CA GLU A 338 -0.29 8.12 21.28
C GLU A 338 -0.40 8.04 19.75
N LEU A 339 0.26 8.97 19.07
CA LEU A 339 0.41 9.03 17.62
C LEU A 339 1.74 8.41 17.24
N ARG A 340 1.74 7.54 16.24
CA ARG A 340 2.93 7.00 15.60
C ARG A 340 2.82 7.21 14.09
N LEU A 341 3.90 7.69 13.48
CA LEU A 341 3.99 7.81 12.04
C LEU A 341 5.45 7.77 11.58
N GLU A 342 5.63 7.63 10.27
CA GLU A 342 6.91 7.79 9.60
C GLU A 342 6.90 9.02 8.72
N TRP A 343 8.00 9.77 8.71
CA TRP A 343 8.21 10.92 7.83
C TRP A 343 9.53 10.82 7.08
N ARG A 344 9.52 11.21 5.80
CA ARG A 344 10.70 11.35 4.94
C ARG A 344 10.71 12.77 4.37
N VAL A 345 11.88 13.36 4.24
CA VAL A 345 12.09 14.70 3.69
C VAL A 345 13.04 14.66 2.49
N ALA A 346 12.86 15.58 1.55
CA ALA A 346 13.86 15.92 0.53
C ALA A 346 14.92 16.90 1.09
N PRO A 347 16.06 17.12 0.40
CA PRO A 347 17.06 18.07 0.86
C PRO A 347 16.47 19.48 1.05
N GLY A 348 16.74 20.10 2.19
CA GLY A 348 16.23 21.42 2.55
C GLY A 348 14.71 21.51 2.72
N ALA A 349 14.02 20.39 2.95
CA ALA A 349 12.57 20.40 3.17
C ALA A 349 12.20 20.71 4.62
N ASN A 350 11.06 21.39 4.78
CA ASN A 350 10.43 21.75 6.04
C ASN A 350 8.96 21.33 6.01
N SER A 351 8.44 20.91 7.15
CA SER A 351 7.03 20.66 7.44
C SER A 351 6.87 20.47 8.96
N GLY A 352 5.70 20.07 9.42
CA GLY A 352 5.39 19.94 10.84
C GLY A 352 4.28 18.94 11.09
N ILE A 353 4.27 18.39 12.30
CA ILE A 353 3.17 17.58 12.83
C ILE A 353 2.61 18.33 14.03
N MET A 354 1.46 18.97 13.87
CA MET A 354 0.81 19.70 14.96
C MET A 354 -0.25 18.81 15.62
N TYR A 355 -0.55 19.09 16.88
CA TYR A 355 -1.60 18.41 17.62
C TYR A 355 -2.38 19.37 18.50
N ARG A 356 -3.56 18.95 18.97
CA ARG A 356 -4.51 19.81 19.70
C ARG A 356 -4.87 21.08 18.89
N VAL A 357 -4.88 20.95 17.57
CA VAL A 357 -5.19 22.05 16.65
C VAL A 357 -6.68 22.36 16.73
N ALA A 358 -6.99 23.65 16.88
CA ALA A 358 -8.33 24.20 16.73
C ALA A 358 -8.40 25.14 15.52
N GLU A 359 -9.55 25.14 14.85
CA GLU A 359 -9.82 25.98 13.66
C GLU A 359 -10.29 27.40 14.02
N THR A 360 -9.98 27.87 15.23
CA THR A 360 -10.29 29.22 15.70
C THR A 360 -9.35 30.31 15.15
N GLN A 361 -8.27 29.90 14.49
CA GLN A 361 -7.23 30.78 13.92
C GLN A 361 -7.00 30.53 12.42
N ASN A 362 -6.11 31.30 11.80
CA ASN A 362 -5.84 31.24 10.36
C ASN A 362 -4.79 30.19 9.95
N ALA A 363 -4.08 29.59 10.90
CA ALA A 363 -3.13 28.52 10.64
C ALA A 363 -3.08 27.52 11.80
N THR A 364 -2.71 26.27 11.51
CA THR A 364 -2.65 25.17 12.47
C THR A 364 -1.71 25.45 13.64
N TRP A 365 -0.53 26.02 13.36
CA TRP A 365 0.51 26.36 14.34
C TRP A 365 0.15 27.52 15.27
N MET A 366 -0.94 28.26 14.99
CA MET A 366 -1.41 29.34 15.88
C MET A 366 -2.15 28.82 17.12
N THR A 367 -2.64 27.58 17.07
CA THR A 367 -3.36 26.93 18.18
C THR A 367 -2.65 25.67 18.67
N GLY A 368 -2.17 24.83 17.76
CA GLY A 368 -1.54 23.55 18.08
C GLY A 368 -0.02 23.66 18.26
N PRO A 369 0.55 23.04 19.31
CA PRO A 369 1.99 22.81 19.40
C PRO A 369 2.49 21.89 18.28
N GLU A 370 3.76 22.03 17.90
CA GLU A 370 4.33 21.43 16.69
C GLU A 370 5.54 20.53 17.01
N TYR A 371 5.47 19.27 16.58
CA TYR A 371 6.65 18.44 16.35
C TYR A 371 7.24 18.83 15.01
N GLN A 372 8.47 19.33 15.03
CA GLN A 372 9.15 19.81 13.84
C GLN A 372 9.59 18.66 12.89
N VAL A 373 9.35 18.82 11.58
CA VAL A 373 9.82 17.89 10.54
C VAL A 373 10.75 18.64 9.59
N LEU A 374 12.05 18.36 9.67
CA LEU A 374 13.06 19.17 9.00
C LEU A 374 14.23 18.34 8.48
N ASP A 375 14.84 18.78 7.39
CA ASP A 375 16.24 18.49 7.07
C ASP A 375 17.17 19.45 7.82
N ASP A 376 17.60 19.06 9.03
CA ASP A 376 18.46 19.89 9.88
C ASP A 376 19.74 20.36 9.18
N ALA A 377 20.38 19.46 8.43
CA ALA A 377 21.63 19.77 7.74
C ALA A 377 21.39 20.76 6.59
N GLY A 378 20.31 20.57 5.83
CA GLY A 378 19.90 21.49 4.76
C GLY A 378 19.50 22.88 5.27
N TYR A 379 19.05 22.98 6.52
CA TYR A 379 18.74 24.25 7.20
C TYR A 379 19.90 24.81 8.05
N GLU A 380 21.04 24.12 8.08
CA GLU A 380 22.23 24.50 8.87
C GLU A 380 21.92 24.72 10.38
N VAL A 381 20.92 24.01 10.91
CA VAL A 381 20.54 24.10 12.33
C VAL A 381 21.22 23.02 13.16
N SER A 382 21.60 23.38 14.40
CA SER A 382 22.15 22.41 15.36
C SER A 382 21.11 21.34 15.71
N PRO A 383 21.50 20.06 15.91
CA PRO A 383 20.57 19.02 16.35
C PRO A 383 19.85 19.32 17.69
N THR A 384 20.40 20.19 18.53
CA THR A 384 19.81 20.62 19.80
C THR A 384 19.19 22.03 19.72
N ASP A 385 18.92 22.53 18.51
CA ASP A 385 18.22 23.80 18.31
C ASP A 385 16.70 23.60 18.49
N PRO A 386 15.96 24.56 19.10
CA PRO A 386 14.50 24.49 19.24
C PRO A 386 13.73 24.54 17.91
N HIS A 387 14.38 24.79 16.78
CA HIS A 387 13.79 24.73 15.43
C HIS A 387 14.19 23.49 14.64
N SER A 388 15.00 22.60 15.22
CA SER A 388 15.48 21.39 14.55
C SER A 388 14.45 20.25 14.61
N ALA A 389 14.63 19.22 13.77
CA ALA A 389 13.74 18.08 13.68
C ALA A 389 13.44 17.47 15.06
N ALA A 390 12.18 17.08 15.28
CA ALA A 390 11.63 16.55 16.53
C ALA A 390 11.56 17.52 17.73
N ALA A 391 12.03 18.76 17.59
CA ALA A 391 11.81 19.78 18.59
C ALA A 391 10.31 19.99 18.84
N LEU A 392 9.97 20.47 20.03
CA LEU A 392 8.71 21.17 20.20
C LEU A 392 8.98 22.62 19.78
N TYR A 393 8.61 22.91 18.53
CA TYR A 393 9.11 24.05 17.77
C TYR A 393 9.11 25.36 18.58
N ASP A 394 10.25 26.07 18.60
CA ASP A 394 10.47 27.36 19.30
C ASP A 394 10.28 27.32 20.84
N LEU A 395 10.05 26.14 21.43
CA LEU A 395 9.77 26.00 22.86
C LEU A 395 10.76 25.08 23.58
N TYR A 396 10.91 23.84 23.11
CA TYR A 396 11.78 22.84 23.74
C TYR A 396 12.71 22.23 22.68
N PRO A 397 14.04 22.42 22.82
CA PRO A 397 15.00 21.75 21.95
C PRO A 397 15.02 20.24 22.19
N PRO A 398 15.38 19.45 21.18
CA PRO A 398 15.63 18.02 21.37
C PRO A 398 16.83 17.77 22.29
N ALA A 399 16.80 16.66 23.01
CA ALA A 399 17.94 16.15 23.77
C ALA A 399 19.15 15.87 22.85
N ASP A 400 20.35 15.90 23.41
CA ASP A 400 21.63 15.68 22.72
C ASP A 400 21.76 14.29 22.08
N ASN A 401 20.95 13.32 22.54
CA ASN A 401 20.84 11.99 21.98
C ASN A 401 20.02 11.94 20.68
N LYS A 402 19.50 13.07 20.16
CA LYS A 402 18.73 13.11 18.92
C LYS A 402 19.55 12.53 17.77
N TRP A 403 18.89 11.73 16.94
CA TRP A 403 19.46 11.25 15.69
C TRP A 403 18.38 11.06 14.61
N THR A 404 18.65 11.62 13.43
CA THR A 404 17.86 11.45 12.21
C THR A 404 18.52 10.45 11.26
N VAL A 405 17.72 9.74 10.48
CA VAL A 405 18.23 9.01 9.30
C VAL A 405 18.61 10.00 8.19
N PRO A 406 19.44 9.61 7.20
CA PRO A 406 19.76 10.44 6.06
C PRO A 406 18.52 10.94 5.30
N VAL A 407 18.65 12.09 4.64
CA VAL A 407 17.63 12.63 3.73
C VAL A 407 17.24 11.58 2.68
N GLY A 408 15.93 11.44 2.42
CA GLY A 408 15.38 10.41 1.55
C GLY A 408 15.04 9.09 2.26
N GLU A 409 15.39 8.92 3.53
CA GLU A 409 14.94 7.80 4.36
C GLU A 409 13.80 8.21 5.32
N TYR A 410 13.08 7.22 5.85
CA TYR A 410 11.97 7.44 6.77
C TYR A 410 12.44 7.45 8.23
N ASN A 411 12.24 8.58 8.89
CA ASN A 411 12.31 8.72 10.34
C ASN A 411 11.00 8.24 10.98
N ARG A 412 11.07 7.69 12.20
CA ARG A 412 9.91 7.28 12.99
C ARG A 412 9.62 8.30 14.08
N ALA A 413 8.47 8.96 13.99
CA ALA A 413 7.95 9.84 15.04
C ALA A 413 6.97 9.07 15.94
N ARG A 414 7.09 9.28 17.25
CA ARG A 414 6.07 8.90 18.23
C ARG A 414 5.81 10.08 19.15
N ILE A 415 4.55 10.53 19.17
CA ILE A 415 4.10 11.67 19.98
C ILE A 415 3.10 11.13 20.98
N ILE A 416 3.36 11.37 22.27
CA ILE A 416 2.43 11.02 23.35
C ILE A 416 1.96 12.32 23.97
N VAL A 417 0.64 12.48 24.05
CA VAL A 417 0.01 13.56 24.80
C VAL A 417 -0.92 12.92 25.81
N ASN A 418 -0.63 13.09 27.10
CA ASN A 418 -1.37 12.46 28.18
C ASN A 418 -1.57 13.46 29.33
N HIS A 419 -2.77 14.00 29.47
CA HIS A 419 -3.14 15.01 30.47
C HIS A 419 -2.18 16.22 30.50
N GLY A 420 -1.79 16.71 29.31
CA GLY A 420 -0.86 17.83 29.16
C GLY A 420 0.63 17.45 29.23
N LYS A 421 0.96 16.21 29.64
CA LYS A 421 2.32 15.69 29.52
C LYS A 421 2.58 15.29 28.09
N VAL A 422 3.61 15.88 27.49
CA VAL A 422 4.00 15.67 26.09
C VAL A 422 5.33 14.95 26.05
N GLN A 423 5.42 13.94 25.20
CA GLN A 423 6.68 13.33 24.81
C GLN A 423 6.83 13.29 23.30
N HIS A 424 7.97 13.73 22.79
CA HIS A 424 8.39 13.48 21.41
C HIS A 424 9.48 12.42 21.40
N TRP A 425 9.26 11.40 20.59
CA TRP A 425 10.23 10.35 20.32
C TRP A 425 10.62 10.36 18.84
N LEU A 426 11.91 10.33 18.57
CA LEU A 426 12.47 10.21 17.23
C LEU A 426 13.31 8.94 17.13
N ASN A 427 12.99 8.06 16.19
CA ASN A 427 13.74 6.83 15.91
C ASN A 427 13.95 5.93 17.15
N GLY A 428 12.98 5.94 18.07
CA GLY A 428 13.02 5.16 19.32
C GLY A 428 13.71 5.86 20.49
N ARG A 429 14.20 7.09 20.34
CA ARG A 429 14.79 7.90 21.41
C ARG A 429 13.80 8.96 21.88
N LEU A 430 13.59 9.08 23.18
CA LEU A 430 12.87 10.21 23.78
C LEU A 430 13.77 11.45 23.64
N VAL A 431 13.27 12.47 22.95
CA VAL A 431 14.04 13.68 22.63
C VAL A 431 13.41 14.96 23.20
N VAL A 432 12.11 14.99 23.45
CA VAL A 432 11.46 16.07 24.21
C VAL A 432 10.50 15.46 25.21
N GLU A 433 10.49 15.98 26.43
CA GLU A 433 9.48 15.73 27.44
C GLU A 433 9.13 17.05 28.13
N CYS A 434 7.85 17.38 28.25
CA CYS A 434 7.40 18.56 28.98
C CYS A 434 5.99 18.38 29.55
N ASP A 435 5.61 19.28 30.44
CA ASP A 435 4.25 19.39 30.97
C ASP A 435 3.66 20.75 30.54
N MET A 436 2.67 20.72 29.66
CA MET A 436 1.98 21.91 29.14
C MET A 436 1.19 22.67 30.22
N ASN A 437 0.96 22.08 31.39
CA ASN A 437 0.29 22.73 32.52
C ASN A 437 1.28 23.40 33.49
N SER A 438 2.58 23.19 33.30
CA SER A 438 3.63 23.71 34.18
C SER A 438 3.82 25.23 34.08
N ALA A 439 4.49 25.80 35.09
CA ALA A 439 4.96 27.19 35.04
C ALA A 439 5.99 27.39 33.91
N GLU A 440 6.88 26.42 33.71
CA GLU A 440 7.90 26.46 32.66
C GLU A 440 7.28 26.58 31.26
N TRP A 441 6.21 25.82 30.98
CA TRP A 441 5.47 25.95 29.72
C TRP A 441 4.99 27.38 29.49
N LYS A 442 4.36 27.99 30.51
CA LYS A 442 3.83 29.36 30.43
C LYS A 442 4.94 30.37 30.18
N GLU A 443 6.08 30.22 30.84
CA GLU A 443 7.26 31.08 30.65
C GLU A 443 7.82 30.95 29.24
N ARG A 444 7.97 29.73 28.72
CA ARG A 444 8.46 29.48 27.35
C ARG A 444 7.51 30.03 26.29
N VAL A 445 6.20 29.85 26.45
CA VAL A 445 5.21 30.43 25.52
C VAL A 445 5.22 31.96 25.57
N ALA A 446 5.40 32.56 26.74
CA ALA A 446 5.50 34.02 26.86
C ALA A 446 6.77 34.59 26.20
N ALA A 447 7.86 33.80 26.20
CA ALA A 447 9.15 34.16 25.62
C ALA A 447 9.29 33.83 24.12
N SER A 448 8.39 33.04 23.54
CA SER A 448 8.46 32.59 22.13
C SER A 448 7.63 33.47 21.20
N LYS A 449 7.66 33.16 19.90
CA LYS A 449 6.80 33.83 18.90
C LYS A 449 5.31 33.64 19.15
N PHE A 450 4.93 32.70 20.04
CA PHE A 450 3.54 32.33 20.29
C PHE A 450 2.82 33.23 21.29
N ASN A 451 3.52 34.15 21.98
CA ASN A 451 2.96 34.98 23.03
C ASN A 451 1.78 35.88 22.58
N VAL A 452 1.67 36.17 21.29
CA VAL A 452 0.57 36.94 20.69
C VAL A 452 -0.71 36.13 20.49
N TYR A 453 -0.63 34.79 20.48
CA TYR A 453 -1.76 33.91 20.25
C TYR A 453 -2.35 33.43 21.58
N LYS A 454 -3.46 34.07 21.97
CA LYS A 454 -4.12 33.82 23.27
C LYS A 454 -4.51 32.36 23.50
N ASP A 455 -4.75 31.58 22.44
CA ASP A 455 -5.25 30.20 22.53
C ASP A 455 -4.17 29.14 22.24
N PHE A 456 -2.92 29.56 21.99
CA PHE A 456 -1.83 28.63 21.68
C PHE A 456 -1.62 27.61 22.80
N GLY A 457 -1.71 26.32 22.47
CA GLY A 457 -1.52 25.20 23.38
C GLY A 457 -2.57 25.06 24.47
N LYS A 458 -3.70 25.78 24.41
CA LYS A 458 -4.72 25.77 25.47
C LYS A 458 -5.84 24.75 25.26
N HIS A 459 -6.01 24.25 24.04
CA HIS A 459 -7.04 23.26 23.75
C HIS A 459 -6.63 21.89 24.29
N GLU A 460 -7.46 21.27 25.12
CA GLU A 460 -7.22 19.89 25.60
C GLU A 460 -7.49 18.86 24.51
N THR A 461 -8.53 19.11 23.71
CA THR A 461 -8.97 18.29 22.58
C THR A 461 -8.80 19.07 21.29
N GLY A 462 -8.26 18.42 20.25
CA GLY A 462 -8.17 19.03 18.92
C GLY A 462 -7.66 18.07 17.87
N HIS A 463 -7.49 18.58 16.66
CA HIS A 463 -7.06 17.79 15.51
C HIS A 463 -5.54 17.52 15.54
N ILE A 464 -5.11 16.47 14.83
CA ILE A 464 -3.72 16.31 14.39
C ILE A 464 -3.59 16.98 13.02
N ALA A 465 -2.51 17.71 12.76
CA ALA A 465 -2.24 18.32 11.47
C ALA A 465 -0.90 17.87 10.88
N LEU A 466 -0.84 17.83 9.55
CA LEU A 466 0.39 17.71 8.78
C LEU A 466 0.54 18.95 7.90
N GLN A 467 1.69 19.60 7.97
CA GLN A 467 1.90 20.92 7.37
C GLN A 467 2.26 20.84 5.88
N ASP A 468 1.67 21.73 5.09
CA ASP A 468 2.16 22.04 3.75
C ASP A 468 3.04 23.30 3.80
N HIS A 469 4.36 23.10 3.83
CA HIS A 469 5.34 24.20 3.75
C HIS A 469 5.98 24.30 2.35
N GLY A 470 5.33 23.73 1.34
CA GLY A 470 5.76 23.82 -0.07
C GLY A 470 6.99 22.98 -0.43
N ASN A 471 7.37 22.00 0.40
CA ASN A 471 8.51 21.11 0.16
C ASN A 471 8.06 19.65 -0.02
N ASN A 472 8.90 18.84 -0.67
CA ASN A 472 8.65 17.40 -0.77
C ASN A 472 8.83 16.73 0.60
N VAL A 473 7.71 16.30 1.20
CA VAL A 473 7.66 15.58 2.47
C VAL A 473 6.65 14.45 2.37
N TRP A 474 7.02 13.26 2.84
CA TRP A 474 6.19 12.06 2.78
C TRP A 474 5.85 11.57 4.18
N TYR A 475 4.59 11.23 4.41
CA TYR A 475 4.09 10.64 5.64
C TYR A 475 3.41 9.31 5.39
N ARG A 476 3.75 8.30 6.19
CA ARG A 476 3.12 6.97 6.11
C ARG A 476 3.03 6.32 7.47
N ASN A 477 2.43 5.15 7.54
CA ASN A 477 2.28 4.38 8.78
C ASN A 477 1.58 5.16 9.90
N ILE A 478 0.71 6.11 9.51
CA ILE A 478 0.07 7.04 10.43
C ILE A 478 -1.00 6.30 11.20
N ARG A 479 -0.80 6.17 12.50
CA ARG A 479 -1.69 5.43 13.39
C ARG A 479 -1.76 6.07 14.75
N ILE A 480 -2.92 5.98 15.37
CA ILE A 480 -3.20 6.60 16.65
C ILE A 480 -3.92 5.62 17.55
N ARG A 481 -3.66 5.70 18.85
CA ARG A 481 -4.53 5.15 19.89
C ARG A 481 -4.88 6.25 20.87
N GLU A 482 -6.12 6.25 21.32
CA GLU A 482 -6.53 7.09 22.44
C GLU A 482 -6.06 6.45 23.75
N LEU A 483 -5.61 7.28 24.68
CA LEU A 483 -5.18 6.87 26.00
C LEU A 483 -6.35 7.08 26.98
N PRO A 484 -6.50 6.23 28.01
CA PRO A 484 -7.53 6.41 29.02
C PRO A 484 -7.39 7.76 29.74
N ASP A 485 -8.51 8.32 30.21
CA ASP A 485 -8.54 9.56 30.98
C ASP A 485 -8.15 9.39 32.47
N ASN A 486 -7.63 8.22 32.86
CA ASN A 486 -7.55 7.75 34.25
C ASN A 486 -6.18 7.98 34.91
#